data_AF-A0A9C9PLW3-F1
#
_entry.id   AF-A0A9C9PLW3-F1
#
_cell.length_a   1.000
_cell.length_b   1.000
_cell.length_c   1.000
_cell.angle_alpha   90.00
_cell.angle_beta   90.00
_cell.angle_gamma   90.00
#
_symmetry.space_group_name_H-M   'P 1'
#
loop_
_entity.id
_entity.type
_entity.pdbx_description
1 polymer ?
#
loop_
_entity_poly.entity_id
_entity_poly.type
_entity_poly.pdbx_seq_one_letter_code
_entity_poly.pdbx_strand_id
1 'polypeptide(L)'
;MGGKLNILIDDILSVSGQRLGLLTVPFGPTLENNDTEINSGTFSNGDAGQISLEADTLLLANEADMSTSTFGKGSGGKIVIKSNNLHLMNKGSISSSAGIFFEGVLLEDVNGKGGNVIVQANHLTLSKGSSINSTSVGKNDASNVTVQANTIHLEERSNIGTAARQATGGNLSIESPDLLHLRESEITTSVATGKGSGGNLTIVNPTFVVMNGSRIIAQADEGSGGNIRIVADQFIKSPESLISASSRLGLDGDVQIDSPAVDMDAMLVVLPGGHTEAQLKTCNVIEERDNPTYTFGVKPRHLPPPLMK
;
A
#
# COMPACT_ATOMS: atom_id res chain seq x y z
N MET A 1 -0.14 -29.51 11.90
CA MET A 1 -0.85 -28.22 11.89
C MET A 1 0.00 -27.22 12.65
N GLY A 2 0.14 -26.00 12.14
CA GLY A 2 0.86 -24.92 12.82
C GLY A 2 0.15 -24.46 14.10
N GLY A 3 0.92 -23.85 15.01
CA GLY A 3 0.42 -23.33 16.28
C GLY A 3 -0.37 -22.03 16.11
N LYS A 4 -0.97 -21.55 17.21
CA LYS A 4 -1.63 -20.24 17.26
C LYS A 4 -0.83 -19.31 18.16
N LEU A 5 -0.37 -18.19 17.61
CA LEU A 5 0.25 -17.09 18.36
C LEU A 5 -0.80 -16.00 18.58
N ASN A 6 -1.12 -15.71 19.85
CA ASN A 6 -2.01 -14.60 20.22
C ASN A 6 -1.18 -13.55 20.97
N ILE A 7 -1.21 -12.32 20.49
CA ILE A 7 -0.54 -11.17 21.10
C ILE A 7 -1.63 -10.14 21.40
N LEU A 8 -1.78 -9.77 22.67
CA LEU A 8 -2.75 -8.79 23.17
C LEU A 8 -1.97 -7.72 23.90
N ILE A 9 -2.05 -6.49 23.42
CA ILE A 9 -1.30 -5.34 23.93
C ILE A 9 -2.27 -4.17 24.09
N ASP A 10 -2.31 -3.56 25.26
CA ASP A 10 -3.28 -2.49 25.53
C ASP A 10 -2.87 -1.14 24.92
N ASP A 11 -1.60 -0.98 24.55
CA ASP A 11 -1.00 0.27 24.08
C ASP A 11 -0.23 0.03 22.77
N ILE A 12 1.10 0.24 22.76
CA ILE A 12 1.93 0.13 21.56
C ILE A 12 2.65 -1.22 21.49
N LEU A 13 2.53 -1.90 20.34
CA LEU A 13 3.52 -2.88 19.91
C LEU A 13 4.43 -2.28 18.84
N SER A 14 5.72 -2.16 19.14
CA SER A 14 6.75 -1.80 18.16
C SER A 14 7.64 -3.00 17.87
N VAL A 15 7.68 -3.41 16.61
CA VAL A 15 8.58 -4.45 16.10
C VAL A 15 9.48 -3.78 15.08
N SER A 16 10.76 -3.65 15.43
CA SER A 16 11.75 -2.99 14.60
C SER A 16 13.14 -3.54 14.92
N GLY A 17 13.92 -3.81 13.89
CA GLY A 17 15.36 -4.07 14.00
C GLY A 17 16.09 -3.56 12.75
N GLN A 18 17.40 -3.66 12.73
CA GLN A 18 18.20 -3.29 11.57
C GLN A 18 19.12 -4.44 11.22
N ARG A 19 19.23 -4.74 9.93
CA ARG A 19 20.22 -5.67 9.38
C ARG A 19 21.64 -5.16 9.67
N LEU A 20 22.29 -5.66 10.73
CA LEU A 20 23.69 -5.37 11.03
C LEU A 20 24.48 -6.65 11.35
N GLY A 21 25.36 -7.04 10.42
CA GLY A 21 26.56 -7.84 10.68
C GLY A 21 26.52 -9.31 10.23
N LEU A 22 27.59 -9.73 9.55
CA LEU A 22 27.94 -11.13 9.32
C LEU A 22 28.45 -11.71 10.65
N LEU A 23 27.73 -12.67 11.23
CA LEU A 23 28.21 -13.43 12.40
C LEU A 23 28.80 -14.75 11.92
N THR A 24 30.12 -14.77 11.69
CA THR A 24 30.84 -16.01 11.38
C THR A 24 30.82 -16.94 12.59
N VAL A 25 29.94 -17.96 12.58
CA VAL A 25 30.05 -19.08 13.53
C VAL A 25 30.96 -20.17 12.94
N PRO A 26 31.95 -20.71 13.68
CA PRO A 26 33.02 -21.50 13.07
C PRO A 26 32.63 -22.92 12.60
N PHE A 27 31.46 -23.47 12.95
CA PHE A 27 31.06 -24.84 12.56
C PHE A 27 29.53 -25.05 12.51
N GLY A 28 28.98 -25.29 11.31
CA GLY A 28 27.58 -25.72 11.07
C GLY A 28 26.93 -25.02 9.86
N PRO A 29 25.88 -25.58 9.21
CA PRO A 29 25.08 -24.81 8.27
C PRO A 29 24.40 -23.67 9.04
N THR A 30 24.83 -22.44 8.77
CA THR A 30 24.29 -21.22 9.38
C THR A 30 22.86 -21.03 8.89
N LEU A 31 21.87 -21.28 9.75
CA LEU A 31 20.54 -20.71 9.56
C LEU A 31 20.62 -19.29 10.17
N GLU A 32 21.10 -18.33 9.38
CA GLU A 32 21.01 -16.92 9.76
C GLU A 32 19.54 -16.49 9.67
N ASN A 33 18.85 -16.42 10.79
CA ASN A 33 17.64 -15.61 10.90
C ASN A 33 17.99 -14.45 11.86
N ASN A 34 18.51 -13.37 11.27
CA ASN A 34 18.76 -12.09 11.96
C ASN A 34 17.60 -11.11 11.71
N ASP A 35 16.44 -11.63 11.31
CA ASP A 35 15.28 -10.83 10.96
C ASP A 35 14.51 -10.48 12.24
N THR A 36 13.87 -9.30 12.26
CA THR A 36 12.97 -8.94 13.35
C THR A 36 11.58 -9.47 13.00
N GLU A 37 11.26 -10.64 13.52
CA GLU A 37 10.09 -11.38 13.05
C GLU A 37 9.04 -11.67 14.13
N ILE A 38 7.77 -11.59 13.74
CA ILE A 38 6.67 -12.32 14.37
C ILE A 38 6.26 -13.41 13.39
N ASN A 39 6.73 -14.64 13.62
CA ASN A 39 6.51 -15.75 12.69
C ASN A 39 5.63 -16.86 13.29
N SER A 40 4.75 -17.44 12.46
CA SER A 40 4.12 -18.72 12.74
C SER A 40 4.13 -19.61 11.50
N GLY A 41 5.11 -20.51 11.44
CA GLY A 41 5.29 -21.41 10.31
C GLY A 41 5.46 -22.88 10.66
N THR A 42 5.42 -23.73 9.62
CA THR A 42 5.68 -25.17 9.74
C THR A 42 6.65 -25.65 8.66
N PHE A 43 7.68 -26.38 9.08
CA PHE A 43 8.68 -26.97 8.17
C PHE A 43 8.25 -28.30 7.52
N SER A 44 7.03 -28.78 7.80
CA SER A 44 6.50 -30.06 7.32
C SER A 44 5.30 -29.84 6.39
N ASN A 45 4.66 -30.92 5.93
CA ASN A 45 3.48 -30.89 5.06
C ASN A 45 2.21 -30.35 5.72
N GLY A 46 2.29 -29.82 6.96
CA GLY A 46 1.16 -29.23 7.66
C GLY A 46 0.85 -27.81 7.18
N ASP A 47 -0.38 -27.39 7.41
CA ASP A 47 -0.76 -25.98 7.22
C ASP A 47 -0.02 -25.09 8.23
N ALA A 48 0.33 -23.89 7.78
CA ALA A 48 0.92 -22.87 8.63
C ALA A 48 -0.07 -22.40 9.70
N GLY A 49 0.49 -21.82 10.76
CA GLY A 49 -0.27 -21.44 11.94
C GLY A 49 -1.08 -20.17 11.75
N GLN A 50 -1.64 -19.68 12.87
CA GLN A 50 -2.34 -18.41 12.91
C GLN A 50 -1.59 -17.42 13.80
N ILE A 51 -1.44 -16.18 13.32
CA ILE A 51 -1.10 -15.02 14.14
C ILE A 51 -2.38 -14.21 14.36
N SER A 52 -2.68 -13.92 15.63
CA SER A 52 -3.73 -12.99 16.03
C SER A 52 -3.10 -11.90 16.86
N LEU A 53 -3.20 -10.66 16.41
CA LEU A 53 -2.66 -9.51 17.13
C LEU A 53 -3.75 -8.46 17.35
N GLU A 54 -3.83 -8.00 18.58
CA GLU A 54 -4.66 -6.87 18.97
C GLU A 54 -3.79 -5.88 19.76
N ALA A 55 -3.72 -4.65 19.26
CA ALA A 55 -2.97 -3.55 19.87
C ALA A 55 -3.66 -2.22 19.57
N ASP A 56 -3.59 -1.21 20.44
CA ASP A 56 -4.06 0.13 20.05
C ASP A 56 -3.26 0.64 18.85
N THR A 57 -1.94 0.57 18.96
CA THR A 57 -1.03 0.99 17.90
C THR A 57 -0.02 -0.11 17.60
N LEU A 58 0.04 -0.54 16.34
CA LEU A 58 1.04 -1.49 15.84
C LEU A 58 1.99 -0.78 14.86
N LEU A 59 3.28 -0.82 15.17
CA LEU A 59 4.36 -0.34 14.30
C LEU A 59 5.25 -1.51 13.88
N LEU A 60 5.28 -1.81 12.58
CA LEU A 60 6.26 -2.69 11.95
C LEU A 60 7.21 -1.82 11.13
N ALA A 61 8.45 -1.67 11.58
CA ALA A 61 9.41 -0.77 10.94
C ALA A 61 10.74 -1.45 10.64
N ASN A 62 11.45 -0.91 9.65
CA ASN A 62 12.84 -1.27 9.35
C ASN A 62 13.00 -2.75 9.03
N GLU A 63 12.34 -3.22 7.97
CA GLU A 63 12.41 -4.62 7.52
C GLU A 63 11.84 -5.64 8.54
N ALA A 64 11.10 -5.18 9.56
CA ALA A 64 10.35 -6.06 10.45
C ALA A 64 9.26 -6.83 9.68
N ASP A 65 9.22 -8.16 9.87
CA ASP A 65 8.32 -9.06 9.17
C ASP A 65 7.35 -9.74 10.13
N MET A 66 6.06 -9.72 9.78
CA MET A 66 5.06 -10.56 10.41
C MET A 66 4.56 -11.58 9.41
N SER A 67 4.92 -12.84 9.60
CA SER A 67 4.65 -13.86 8.60
C SER A 67 4.05 -15.15 9.12
N THR A 68 3.24 -15.75 8.25
CA THR A 68 2.85 -17.16 8.37
C THR A 68 3.27 -17.89 7.12
N SER A 69 4.01 -18.97 7.26
CA SER A 69 4.56 -19.69 6.12
C SER A 69 4.59 -21.19 6.36
N THR A 70 4.37 -21.98 5.31
CA THR A 70 4.60 -23.42 5.36
C THR A 70 5.58 -23.81 4.27
N PHE A 71 6.51 -24.68 4.66
CA PHE A 71 7.59 -25.12 3.80
C PHE A 71 7.27 -26.45 3.08
N GLY A 72 6.12 -27.06 3.36
CA GLY A 72 5.65 -28.30 2.75
C GLY A 72 4.39 -28.13 1.90
N LYS A 73 3.60 -29.20 1.78
CA LYS A 73 2.36 -29.24 0.98
C LYS A 73 1.16 -28.48 1.58
N GLY A 74 1.26 -28.03 2.83
CA GLY A 74 0.17 -27.37 3.54
C GLY A 74 -0.13 -25.97 2.98
N SER A 75 -1.24 -25.38 3.40
CA SER A 75 -1.62 -24.02 3.03
C SER A 75 -0.95 -22.97 3.92
N GLY A 76 -0.82 -21.76 3.39
CA GLY A 76 -0.36 -20.59 4.13
C GLY A 76 -1.31 -20.28 5.29
N GLY A 77 -0.77 -19.58 6.29
CA GLY A 77 -1.45 -19.43 7.56
C GLY A 77 -2.52 -18.36 7.53
N LYS A 78 -2.97 -17.95 8.72
CA LYS A 78 -3.88 -16.82 8.86
C LYS A 78 -3.24 -15.74 9.71
N ILE A 79 -3.24 -14.52 9.23
CA ILE A 79 -2.87 -13.34 10.02
C ILE A 79 -4.14 -12.51 10.24
N VAL A 80 -4.43 -12.23 11.51
CA VAL A 80 -5.53 -11.34 11.91
C VAL A 80 -4.94 -10.23 12.76
N ILE A 81 -5.07 -8.99 12.29
CA ILE A 81 -4.61 -7.80 12.99
C ILE A 81 -5.83 -6.93 13.28
N LYS A 82 -5.94 -6.50 14.53
CA LYS A 82 -6.88 -5.49 14.97
C LYS A 82 -6.09 -4.39 15.66
N SER A 83 -6.24 -3.16 15.18
CA SER A 83 -5.63 -2.01 15.83
C SER A 83 -6.42 -0.73 15.61
N ASN A 84 -6.14 0.31 16.39
CA ASN A 84 -6.58 1.64 16.02
C ASN A 84 -5.64 2.22 14.97
N ASN A 85 -4.33 2.15 15.19
CA ASN A 85 -3.33 2.68 14.25
C ASN A 85 -2.37 1.57 13.82
N LEU A 86 -2.28 1.31 12.52
CA LEU A 86 -1.33 0.36 11.93
C LEU A 86 -0.36 1.10 11.02
N HIS A 87 0.93 1.05 11.36
CA HIS A 87 2.01 1.66 10.60
C HIS A 87 3.00 0.60 10.14
N LEU A 88 3.17 0.47 8.83
CA LEU A 88 4.28 -0.26 8.23
C LEU A 88 5.22 0.75 7.59
N MET A 89 6.49 0.74 8.00
CA MET A 89 7.46 1.75 7.58
C MET A 89 8.80 1.10 7.21
N ASN A 90 9.52 1.70 6.28
CA ASN A 90 10.87 1.26 5.88
C ASN A 90 10.89 -0.26 5.59
N LYS A 91 10.05 -0.70 4.64
CA LYS A 91 9.87 -2.10 4.26
C LYS A 91 9.36 -3.03 5.37
N GLY A 92 8.58 -2.53 6.33
CA GLY A 92 7.82 -3.40 7.21
C GLY A 92 6.85 -4.26 6.40
N SER A 93 6.72 -5.54 6.74
CA SER A 93 5.91 -6.49 5.97
C SER A 93 4.96 -7.31 6.82
N ILE A 94 3.77 -7.56 6.28
CA ILE A 94 2.85 -8.58 6.75
C ILE A 94 2.64 -9.54 5.59
N SER A 95 2.99 -10.81 5.75
CA SER A 95 2.94 -11.77 4.66
C SER A 95 2.36 -13.11 5.08
N SER A 96 1.52 -13.70 4.23
CA SER A 96 1.06 -15.06 4.43
C SER A 96 1.32 -15.89 3.18
N SER A 97 2.26 -16.81 3.28
CA SER A 97 2.82 -17.52 2.14
C SER A 97 2.69 -19.03 2.25
N ALA A 98 2.62 -19.68 1.10
CA ALA A 98 2.68 -21.13 1.00
C ALA A 98 3.70 -21.56 -0.05
N GLY A 99 4.54 -22.49 0.36
CA GLY A 99 5.58 -23.06 -0.49
C GLY A 99 6.92 -22.36 -0.36
N ILE A 100 7.99 -23.15 -0.50
CA ILE A 100 9.36 -22.64 -0.51
C ILE A 100 9.84 -22.35 -1.92
N PHE A 101 10.62 -21.29 -2.00
CA PHE A 101 11.77 -21.23 -2.89
C PHE A 101 13.01 -21.39 -2.02
N PHE A 102 13.61 -22.57 -2.01
CA PHE A 102 14.97 -22.73 -1.47
C PHE A 102 15.91 -22.89 -2.66
N GLU A 103 16.85 -21.96 -2.82
CA GLU A 103 17.90 -21.99 -3.85
C GLU A 103 17.39 -22.27 -5.29
N GLY A 104 16.20 -21.78 -5.65
CA GLY A 104 15.64 -21.98 -6.99
C GLY A 104 15.11 -23.41 -7.26
N VAL A 105 15.13 -24.29 -6.27
CA VAL A 105 14.54 -25.63 -6.35
C VAL A 105 13.11 -25.58 -5.83
N LEU A 106 12.15 -25.80 -6.70
CA LEU A 106 10.78 -26.11 -6.31
C LEU A 106 10.75 -27.57 -5.89
N LEU A 107 10.45 -27.83 -4.62
CA LEU A 107 10.15 -29.20 -4.21
C LEU A 107 8.93 -29.70 -5.01
N GLU A 108 9.02 -30.90 -5.56
CA GLU A 108 7.87 -31.56 -6.16
C GLU A 108 6.75 -31.66 -5.09
N ASP A 109 5.50 -31.40 -5.48
CA ASP A 109 4.30 -31.37 -4.64
C ASP A 109 4.06 -30.16 -3.71
N VAL A 110 4.68 -29.01 -3.93
CA VAL A 110 4.25 -27.76 -3.27
C VAL A 110 2.89 -27.31 -3.82
N ASN A 111 1.83 -27.74 -3.13
CA ASN A 111 0.44 -27.52 -3.48
C ASN A 111 -0.31 -26.74 -2.38
N GLY A 112 0.38 -25.97 -1.55
CA GLY A 112 -0.29 -25.09 -0.60
C GLY A 112 -1.01 -23.95 -1.31
N LYS A 113 -2.23 -23.61 -0.89
CA LYS A 113 -2.84 -22.31 -1.23
C LYS A 113 -2.13 -21.22 -0.44
N GLY A 114 -2.07 -20.00 -0.97
CA GLY A 114 -1.60 -18.83 -0.19
C GLY A 114 -2.39 -18.71 1.12
N GLY A 115 -1.89 -17.95 2.10
CA GLY A 115 -2.62 -17.77 3.35
C GLY A 115 -3.51 -16.53 3.36
N ASN A 116 -4.32 -16.36 4.40
CA ASN A 116 -5.26 -15.24 4.48
C ASN A 116 -4.72 -14.15 5.40
N VAL A 117 -4.76 -12.89 4.94
CA VAL A 117 -4.41 -11.73 5.77
C VAL A 117 -5.64 -10.87 5.97
N ILE A 118 -6.00 -10.62 7.22
CA ILE A 118 -7.13 -9.77 7.61
C ILE A 118 -6.59 -8.66 8.49
N VAL A 119 -6.73 -7.42 8.01
CA VAL A 119 -6.33 -6.21 8.72
C VAL A 119 -7.58 -5.39 9.01
N GLN A 120 -7.81 -5.09 10.28
CA GLN A 120 -8.83 -4.17 10.75
C GLN A 120 -8.13 -3.05 11.51
N ALA A 121 -8.15 -1.84 10.97
CA ALA A 121 -7.55 -0.66 11.58
C ALA A 121 -8.55 0.51 11.63
N ASN A 122 -8.30 1.55 12.42
CA ASN A 122 -8.94 2.86 12.20
C ASN A 122 -8.13 3.64 11.14
N HIS A 123 -6.82 3.69 11.30
CA HIS A 123 -5.88 4.30 10.35
C HIS A 123 -4.82 3.28 9.95
N LEU A 124 -4.66 3.09 8.64
CA LEU A 124 -3.60 2.27 8.05
C LEU A 124 -2.64 3.16 7.26
N THR A 125 -1.34 3.02 7.52
CA THR A 125 -0.30 3.68 6.73
C THR A 125 0.79 2.69 6.35
N LEU A 126 1.04 2.54 5.05
CA LEU A 126 2.21 1.85 4.51
C LEU A 126 3.10 2.90 3.85
N SER A 127 4.39 2.89 4.20
CA SER A 127 5.37 3.81 3.60
C SER A 127 6.69 3.12 3.28
N LYS A 128 7.43 3.66 2.31
CA LYS A 128 8.83 3.30 2.02
C LYS A 128 9.02 1.82 1.70
N GLY A 129 8.29 1.33 0.71
CA GLY A 129 8.39 -0.06 0.25
C GLY A 129 7.76 -1.09 1.19
N SER A 130 6.91 -0.65 2.12
CA SER A 130 6.21 -1.55 3.04
C SER A 130 5.11 -2.34 2.34
N SER A 131 4.77 -3.52 2.86
CA SER A 131 3.81 -4.38 2.16
C SER A 131 2.90 -5.25 3.02
N ILE A 132 1.70 -5.51 2.51
CA ILE A 132 0.74 -6.50 3.05
C ILE A 132 0.40 -7.47 1.91
N ASN A 133 0.79 -8.74 2.05
CA ASN A 133 0.74 -9.68 0.95
C ASN A 133 0.22 -11.08 1.31
N SER A 134 -0.53 -11.69 0.39
CA SER A 134 -0.79 -13.14 0.38
C SER A 134 -0.16 -13.76 -0.86
N THR A 135 0.75 -14.71 -0.66
CA THR A 135 1.54 -15.27 -1.76
C THR A 135 1.39 -16.79 -1.86
N SER A 136 1.16 -17.29 -3.06
CA SER A 136 1.26 -18.72 -3.37
C SER A 136 2.39 -18.96 -4.37
N VAL A 137 3.39 -19.74 -3.94
CA VAL A 137 4.54 -20.13 -4.77
C VAL A 137 4.24 -21.39 -5.59
N GLY A 138 3.35 -22.24 -5.06
CA GLY A 138 2.96 -23.52 -5.61
C GLY A 138 2.01 -23.45 -6.80
N LYS A 139 1.43 -24.61 -7.13
CA LYS A 139 0.45 -24.78 -8.22
C LYS A 139 -0.98 -24.37 -7.85
N ASN A 140 -1.19 -23.88 -6.63
CA ASN A 140 -2.51 -23.52 -6.11
C ASN A 140 -2.66 -22.00 -5.98
N ASP A 141 -3.91 -21.55 -5.97
CA ASP A 141 -4.25 -20.13 -6.01
C ASP A 141 -3.70 -19.37 -4.80
N ALA A 142 -3.43 -18.09 -4.99
CA ALA A 142 -3.26 -17.18 -3.86
C ALA A 142 -4.61 -17.04 -3.13
N SER A 143 -4.54 -16.85 -1.81
CA SER A 143 -5.74 -16.68 -0.98
C SER A 143 -6.06 -15.19 -0.85
N ASN A 144 -6.93 -14.87 0.11
CA ASN A 144 -7.51 -13.54 0.18
C ASN A 144 -6.71 -12.61 1.09
N VAL A 145 -6.69 -11.34 0.71
CA VAL A 145 -6.31 -10.24 1.61
C VAL A 145 -7.56 -9.38 1.82
N THR A 146 -7.84 -9.05 3.06
CA THR A 146 -8.94 -8.17 3.45
C THR A 146 -8.40 -7.06 4.33
N VAL A 147 -8.60 -5.82 3.90
CA VAL A 147 -8.15 -4.62 4.62
C VAL A 147 -9.36 -3.73 4.87
N GLN A 148 -9.65 -3.48 6.13
CA GLN A 148 -10.74 -2.61 6.57
C GLN A 148 -10.14 -1.52 7.44
N ALA A 149 -10.16 -0.27 6.98
CA ALA A 149 -9.75 0.86 7.80
C ALA A 149 -10.39 2.17 7.36
N ASN A 150 -10.82 3.01 8.29
CA ASN A 150 -11.47 4.29 7.97
C ASN A 150 -10.62 5.13 7.01
N THR A 151 -9.31 5.18 7.25
CA THR A 151 -8.35 5.76 6.31
C THR A 151 -7.22 4.79 5.98
N ILE A 152 -6.83 4.79 4.70
CA ILE A 152 -5.71 4.00 4.17
C ILE A 152 -4.80 4.91 3.36
N HIS A 153 -3.53 4.98 3.74
CA HIS A 153 -2.48 5.70 3.02
C HIS A 153 -1.39 4.72 2.56
N LEU A 154 -1.15 4.64 1.25
CA LEU A 154 -0.01 3.92 0.69
C LEU A 154 0.92 4.93 0.02
N GLU A 155 2.15 4.95 0.50
CA GLU A 155 3.14 5.96 0.14
C GLU A 155 4.47 5.31 -0.26
N GLU A 156 5.18 5.91 -1.21
CA GLU A 156 6.59 5.60 -1.50
C GLU A 156 6.85 4.11 -1.80
N ARG A 157 6.27 3.60 -2.90
CA ARG A 157 6.41 2.21 -3.39
C ARG A 157 5.83 1.16 -2.45
N SER A 158 4.82 1.52 -1.66
CA SER A 158 4.14 0.58 -0.80
C SER A 158 3.17 -0.31 -1.58
N ASN A 159 2.90 -1.50 -1.06
CA ASN A 159 2.08 -2.48 -1.76
C ASN A 159 1.08 -3.21 -0.85
N ILE A 160 -0.16 -3.36 -1.32
CA ILE A 160 -1.11 -4.33 -0.77
C ILE A 160 -1.48 -5.28 -1.90
N GLY A 161 -1.32 -6.58 -1.70
CA GLY A 161 -1.60 -7.47 -2.81
C GLY A 161 -1.77 -8.95 -2.51
N THR A 162 -2.18 -9.64 -3.56
CA THR A 162 -2.10 -11.08 -3.68
C THR A 162 -1.25 -11.44 -4.87
N ALA A 163 -0.44 -12.48 -4.73
CA ALA A 163 0.45 -12.94 -5.78
C ALA A 163 0.41 -14.46 -5.88
N ALA A 164 0.08 -14.97 -7.07
CA ALA A 164 0.25 -16.38 -7.39
C ALA A 164 1.33 -16.52 -8.46
N ARG A 165 2.18 -17.53 -8.33
CA ARG A 165 3.22 -17.74 -9.33
C ARG A 165 2.71 -18.50 -10.55
N GLN A 166 2.06 -19.63 -10.33
CA GLN A 166 1.66 -20.57 -11.39
C GLN A 166 0.13 -20.76 -11.51
N ALA A 167 -0.63 -20.20 -10.58
CA ALA A 167 -2.07 -20.40 -10.42
C ALA A 167 -2.83 -19.06 -10.46
N THR A 168 -4.08 -19.03 -10.00
CA THR A 168 -4.94 -17.83 -10.05
C THR A 168 -4.53 -16.84 -8.96
N GLY A 169 -4.56 -15.55 -9.30
CA GLY A 169 -4.42 -14.46 -8.33
C GLY A 169 -5.52 -14.53 -7.28
N GLY A 170 -5.22 -14.12 -6.05
CA GLY A 170 -6.16 -14.15 -4.94
C GLY A 170 -7.15 -13.00 -4.99
N ASN A 171 -8.16 -13.03 -4.12
CA ASN A 171 -9.06 -11.87 -4.01
C ASN A 171 -8.51 -10.86 -3.01
N LEU A 172 -8.57 -9.58 -3.35
CA LEU A 172 -8.27 -8.48 -2.45
C LEU A 172 -9.54 -7.65 -2.26
N SER A 173 -9.93 -7.47 -1.00
CA SER A 173 -11.03 -6.59 -0.62
C SER A 173 -10.50 -5.47 0.27
N ILE A 174 -10.78 -4.24 -0.12
CA ILE A 174 -10.45 -3.04 0.64
C ILE A 174 -11.75 -2.30 0.95
N GLU A 175 -11.94 -2.00 2.22
CA GLU A 175 -13.04 -1.16 2.70
C GLU A 175 -12.44 0.00 3.47
N SER A 176 -12.74 1.23 3.02
CA SER A 176 -12.18 2.42 3.63
C SER A 176 -13.16 3.59 3.66
N PRO A 177 -14.07 3.67 4.65
CA PRO A 177 -15.15 4.66 4.73
C PRO A 177 -14.78 6.10 4.36
N ASP A 178 -13.62 6.58 4.81
CA ASP A 178 -13.26 7.99 4.64
C ASP A 178 -12.35 8.20 3.43
N LEU A 179 -11.17 7.57 3.42
CA LEU A 179 -10.13 7.88 2.42
C LEU A 179 -9.28 6.65 2.07
N LEU A 180 -9.13 6.43 0.76
CA LEU A 180 -8.05 5.64 0.17
C LEU A 180 -7.12 6.57 -0.61
N HIS A 181 -5.94 6.84 -0.07
CA HIS A 181 -4.91 7.66 -0.70
C HIS A 181 -3.73 6.81 -1.14
N LEU A 182 -3.40 6.89 -2.44
CA LEU A 182 -2.30 6.18 -3.06
C LEU A 182 -1.33 7.18 -3.68
N ARG A 183 -0.10 7.25 -3.17
CA ARG A 183 0.99 8.01 -3.78
C ARG A 183 2.18 7.11 -4.10
N GLU A 184 2.55 7.07 -5.38
CA GLU A 184 3.66 6.26 -5.89
C GLU A 184 3.62 4.80 -5.43
N SER A 185 2.42 4.21 -5.31
CA SER A 185 2.18 2.93 -4.66
C SER A 185 1.27 2.01 -5.46
N GLU A 186 1.13 0.76 -5.02
CA GLU A 186 0.53 -0.31 -5.82
C GLU A 186 -0.47 -1.17 -5.03
N ILE A 187 -1.62 -1.43 -5.63
CA ILE A 187 -2.55 -2.47 -5.19
C ILE A 187 -2.59 -3.55 -6.26
N THR A 188 -2.28 -4.80 -5.91
CA THR A 188 -2.06 -5.85 -6.92
C THR A 188 -2.77 -7.16 -6.60
N THR A 189 -3.29 -7.82 -7.63
CA THR A 189 -3.86 -9.18 -7.54
C THR A 189 -3.39 -9.97 -8.75
N SER A 190 -2.08 -10.26 -8.80
CA SER A 190 -1.40 -10.62 -10.05
C SER A 190 -0.92 -12.07 -10.08
N VAL A 191 -0.82 -12.60 -11.30
CA VAL A 191 -0.15 -13.88 -11.60
C VAL A 191 1.16 -13.62 -12.31
N ALA A 192 2.25 -14.20 -11.83
CA ALA A 192 3.59 -13.90 -12.35
C ALA A 192 3.88 -14.59 -13.70
N THR A 193 3.78 -15.92 -13.77
CA THR A 193 4.20 -16.71 -14.95
C THR A 193 3.30 -17.93 -15.22
N GLY A 194 2.12 -17.95 -14.58
CA GLY A 194 1.19 -19.06 -14.61
C GLY A 194 0.09 -18.92 -15.65
N LYS A 195 -0.58 -20.05 -15.93
CA LYS A 195 -1.83 -20.13 -16.70
C LYS A 195 -3.06 -19.66 -15.93
N GLY A 196 -2.91 -19.31 -14.66
CA GLY A 196 -4.01 -18.83 -13.84
C GLY A 196 -4.46 -17.43 -14.25
N SER A 197 -5.73 -17.13 -13.96
CA SER A 197 -6.30 -15.81 -14.19
C SER A 197 -5.84 -14.79 -13.15
N GLY A 198 -5.91 -13.51 -13.48
CA GLY A 198 -5.72 -12.42 -12.53
C GLY A 198 -6.73 -12.53 -11.39
N GLY A 199 -6.35 -12.05 -10.21
CA GLY A 199 -7.24 -12.08 -9.04
C GLY A 199 -8.34 -11.01 -9.13
N ASN A 200 -9.34 -11.10 -8.25
CA ASN A 200 -10.36 -10.05 -8.17
C ASN A 200 -9.97 -9.01 -7.12
N LEU A 201 -10.16 -7.75 -7.47
CA LEU A 201 -9.98 -6.62 -6.56
C LEU A 201 -11.30 -5.89 -6.39
N THR A 202 -11.69 -5.66 -5.14
CA THR A 202 -12.87 -4.88 -4.80
C THR A 202 -12.49 -3.80 -3.79
N ILE A 203 -12.75 -2.55 -4.15
CA ILE A 203 -12.64 -1.38 -3.27
C ILE A 203 -14.06 -0.85 -3.06
N VAL A 204 -14.54 -0.82 -1.82
CA VAL A 204 -15.90 -0.39 -1.49
C VAL A 204 -15.93 0.62 -0.35
N ASN A 205 -16.90 1.53 -0.44
CA ASN A 205 -17.24 2.51 0.57
C ASN A 205 -16.25 3.66 0.84
N PRO A 206 -15.20 3.98 0.05
CA PRO A 206 -14.50 5.25 0.25
C PRO A 206 -15.34 6.46 -0.16
N THR A 207 -15.40 7.43 0.76
CA THR A 207 -15.80 8.79 0.40
C THR A 207 -14.85 9.34 -0.67
N PHE A 208 -13.53 9.17 -0.49
CA PHE A 208 -12.52 9.59 -1.46
C PHE A 208 -11.56 8.47 -1.83
N VAL A 209 -11.36 8.26 -3.14
CA VAL A 209 -10.20 7.57 -3.69
C VAL A 209 -9.32 8.59 -4.40
N VAL A 210 -8.07 8.71 -3.98
CA VAL A 210 -7.09 9.62 -4.57
C VAL A 210 -5.87 8.83 -5.02
N MET A 211 -5.57 8.88 -6.31
CA MET A 211 -4.41 8.22 -6.91
C MET A 211 -3.45 9.25 -7.50
N ASN A 212 -2.19 9.20 -7.07
CA ASN A 212 -1.09 10.01 -7.58
C ASN A 212 0.11 9.12 -7.92
N GLY A 213 0.47 8.97 -9.21
CA GLY A 213 1.56 8.11 -9.67
C GLY A 213 1.39 6.64 -9.26
N SER A 214 0.16 6.18 -9.05
CA SER A 214 -0.13 4.89 -8.40
C SER A 214 -0.79 3.90 -9.34
N ARG A 215 -0.72 2.60 -8.99
CA ARG A 215 -1.22 1.51 -9.82
C ARG A 215 -2.19 0.62 -9.07
N ILE A 216 -3.27 0.23 -9.75
CA ILE A 216 -4.21 -0.79 -9.30
C ILE A 216 -4.28 -1.87 -10.39
N ILE A 217 -3.76 -3.06 -10.10
CA ILE A 217 -3.46 -4.07 -11.12
C ILE A 217 -4.05 -5.43 -10.75
N ALA A 218 -4.80 -6.03 -11.67
CA ALA A 218 -5.34 -7.39 -11.59
C ALA A 218 -4.88 -8.22 -12.80
N GLN A 219 -3.57 -8.19 -13.07
CA GLN A 219 -2.99 -8.69 -14.30
C GLN A 219 -2.74 -10.20 -14.27
N ALA A 220 -2.91 -10.83 -15.44
CA ALA A 220 -2.48 -12.19 -15.71
C ALA A 220 -1.40 -12.24 -16.79
N ASP A 221 -0.70 -13.37 -16.85
CA ASP A 221 0.29 -13.64 -17.90
C ASP A 221 -0.28 -14.47 -19.04
N GLU A 222 -0.59 -15.75 -18.78
CA GLU A 222 -1.22 -16.67 -19.74
C GLU A 222 -2.75 -16.79 -19.56
N GLY A 223 -3.25 -16.69 -18.34
CA GLY A 223 -4.70 -16.75 -18.05
C GLY A 223 -5.43 -15.45 -18.40
N SER A 224 -6.74 -15.39 -18.17
CA SER A 224 -7.50 -14.14 -18.34
C SER A 224 -7.14 -13.12 -17.25
N GLY A 225 -7.19 -11.84 -17.55
CA GLY A 225 -7.10 -10.79 -16.55
C GLY A 225 -8.19 -10.90 -15.48
N GLY A 226 -7.93 -10.28 -14.33
CA GLY A 226 -8.85 -10.30 -13.18
C GLY A 226 -9.99 -9.31 -13.30
N ASN A 227 -10.78 -9.14 -12.23
CA ASN A 227 -11.83 -8.11 -12.21
C ASN A 227 -11.51 -7.06 -11.17
N ILE A 228 -11.56 -5.79 -11.54
CA ILE A 228 -11.39 -4.65 -10.65
C ILE A 228 -12.73 -3.92 -10.53
N ARG A 229 -13.28 -3.85 -9.32
CA ARG A 229 -14.46 -3.05 -9.01
C ARG A 229 -14.14 -2.00 -7.95
N ILE A 230 -14.37 -0.74 -8.27
CA ILE A 230 -14.17 0.40 -7.36
C ILE A 230 -15.51 1.11 -7.21
N VAL A 231 -16.03 1.18 -5.99
CA VAL A 231 -17.25 1.95 -5.68
C VAL A 231 -16.88 3.03 -4.68
N ALA A 232 -16.91 4.28 -5.11
CA ALA A 232 -16.47 5.44 -4.32
C ALA A 232 -17.38 6.64 -4.55
N ASP A 233 -17.56 7.49 -3.53
CA ASP A 233 -18.35 8.72 -3.70
C ASP A 233 -17.60 9.75 -4.54
N GLN A 234 -16.28 9.81 -4.41
CA GLN A 234 -15.39 10.68 -5.16
C GLN A 234 -14.16 9.89 -5.60
N PHE A 235 -13.84 9.93 -6.90
CA PHE A 235 -12.70 9.23 -7.48
C PHE A 235 -11.81 10.23 -8.23
N ILE A 236 -10.59 10.43 -7.75
CA ILE A 236 -9.61 11.35 -8.32
C ILE A 236 -8.37 10.55 -8.70
N LYS A 237 -8.02 10.55 -9.99
CA LYS A 237 -6.75 9.97 -10.45
C LYS A 237 -5.95 11.01 -11.20
N SER A 238 -4.66 10.98 -10.98
CA SER A 238 -3.68 11.72 -11.75
C SER A 238 -3.43 11.03 -13.13
N PRO A 239 -2.91 11.75 -14.15
CA PRO A 239 -2.75 11.21 -15.50
C PRO A 239 -1.84 9.98 -15.62
N GLU A 240 -0.78 9.93 -14.83
CA GLU A 240 0.18 8.82 -14.73
C GLU A 240 -0.32 7.62 -13.90
N SER A 241 -1.44 7.75 -13.18
CA SER A 241 -2.02 6.65 -12.41
C SER A 241 -2.72 5.65 -13.33
N LEU A 242 -2.48 4.36 -13.11
CA LEU A 242 -2.94 3.24 -13.95
C LEU A 242 -3.88 2.30 -13.20
N ILE A 243 -4.96 1.90 -13.85
CA ILE A 243 -5.81 0.80 -13.44
C ILE A 243 -5.85 -0.19 -14.59
N SER A 244 -5.47 -1.45 -14.36
CA SER A 244 -5.42 -2.45 -15.42
C SER A 244 -5.75 -3.84 -14.92
N ALA A 245 -6.66 -4.49 -15.63
CA ALA A 245 -6.94 -5.90 -15.52
C ALA A 245 -6.46 -6.65 -16.77
N SER A 246 -5.41 -6.18 -17.46
CA SER A 246 -4.97 -6.77 -18.73
C SER A 246 -4.39 -8.18 -18.58
N SER A 247 -4.34 -8.92 -19.68
CA SER A 247 -3.54 -10.15 -19.80
C SER A 247 -2.58 -10.09 -21.00
N ARG A 248 -1.37 -10.64 -20.86
CA ARG A 248 -0.36 -10.60 -21.93
C ARG A 248 -0.66 -11.60 -23.06
N LEU A 249 -1.06 -12.82 -22.70
CA LEU A 249 -1.34 -13.92 -23.64
C LEU A 249 -2.78 -14.43 -23.55
N GLY A 250 -3.53 -14.01 -22.53
CA GLY A 250 -4.95 -14.32 -22.36
C GLY A 250 -5.88 -13.17 -22.76
N LEU A 251 -7.13 -13.25 -22.31
CA LEU A 251 -8.10 -12.17 -22.50
C LEU A 251 -7.96 -11.13 -21.39
N ASP A 252 -8.17 -9.86 -21.71
CA ASP A 252 -8.27 -8.81 -20.70
C ASP A 252 -9.48 -9.03 -19.79
N GLY A 253 -9.29 -8.68 -18.52
CA GLY A 253 -10.34 -8.69 -17.52
C GLY A 253 -11.14 -7.40 -17.49
N ASP A 254 -12.03 -7.27 -16.50
CA ASP A 254 -12.96 -6.15 -16.40
C ASP A 254 -12.49 -5.09 -15.38
N VAL A 255 -12.74 -3.82 -15.71
CA VAL A 255 -12.51 -2.69 -14.81
C VAL A 255 -13.78 -1.86 -14.72
N GLN A 256 -14.46 -1.95 -13.58
CA GLN A 256 -15.66 -1.18 -13.28
C GLN A 256 -15.36 -0.14 -12.19
N ILE A 257 -15.66 1.12 -12.47
CA ILE A 257 -15.54 2.23 -11.52
C ILE A 257 -16.90 2.90 -11.41
N ASP A 258 -17.54 2.73 -10.27
CA ASP A 258 -18.81 3.36 -9.92
C ASP A 258 -18.50 4.56 -9.02
N SER A 259 -18.42 5.74 -9.61
CA SER A 259 -18.36 7.01 -8.90
C SER A 259 -19.18 8.09 -9.63
N PRO A 260 -19.89 8.97 -8.90
CA PRO A 260 -20.51 10.14 -9.50
C PRO A 260 -19.49 10.94 -10.32
N ALA A 261 -19.88 11.35 -11.52
CA ALA A 261 -19.05 12.22 -12.35
C ALA A 261 -18.79 13.53 -11.59
N VAL A 262 -17.55 13.78 -11.21
CA VAL A 262 -17.13 15.06 -10.64
C VAL A 262 -16.85 16.00 -11.81
N ASP A 263 -17.79 16.91 -12.07
CA ASP A 263 -17.58 18.00 -13.03
C ASP A 263 -16.60 19.02 -12.43
N MET A 264 -15.32 18.81 -12.70
CA MET A 264 -14.24 19.70 -12.29
C MET A 264 -14.30 21.05 -13.05
N ASP A 265 -14.98 21.12 -14.20
CA ASP A 265 -15.12 22.35 -14.98
C ASP A 265 -16.07 23.34 -14.29
N ALA A 266 -17.08 22.85 -13.58
CA ALA A 266 -17.96 23.66 -12.74
C ALA A 266 -17.25 24.29 -11.52
N MET A 267 -16.04 23.83 -11.19
CA MET A 267 -15.25 24.29 -10.05
C MET A 267 -14.11 25.24 -10.45
N LEU A 268 -13.85 25.42 -11.75
CA LEU A 268 -12.99 26.49 -12.24
C LEU A 268 -13.72 27.84 -12.10
N VAL A 269 -13.48 28.50 -10.97
CA VAL A 269 -13.74 29.94 -10.87
C VAL A 269 -12.78 30.64 -11.83
N VAL A 270 -13.31 31.10 -12.96
CA VAL A 270 -12.64 32.14 -13.75
C VAL A 270 -12.55 33.37 -12.86
N LEU A 271 -11.34 33.66 -12.35
CA LEU A 271 -11.09 34.93 -11.66
C LEU A 271 -11.49 36.06 -12.62
N PRO A 272 -12.42 36.95 -12.25
CA PRO A 272 -12.79 38.06 -13.10
C PRO A 272 -11.53 38.88 -13.40
N GLY A 273 -11.11 38.88 -14.67
CA GLY A 273 -9.98 39.65 -15.17
C GLY A 273 -10.30 41.14 -15.12
N GLY A 274 -10.15 41.74 -13.94
CA GLY A 274 -10.28 43.16 -13.68
C GLY A 274 -8.98 43.75 -13.15
N HIS A 275 -7.85 43.43 -13.77
CA HIS A 275 -6.62 44.17 -13.51
C HIS A 275 -6.40 45.14 -14.67
N THR A 276 -6.72 46.41 -14.41
CA THR A 276 -6.24 47.58 -15.17
C THR A 276 -4.77 47.38 -15.55
N GLU A 277 -4.47 47.54 -16.83
CA GLU A 277 -3.12 47.56 -17.38
C GLU A 277 -2.19 48.38 -16.48
N ALA A 278 -1.29 47.71 -15.78
CA ALA A 278 -0.14 48.39 -15.21
C ALA A 278 0.76 48.77 -16.39
N GLN A 279 0.61 50.00 -16.88
CA GLN A 279 1.57 50.59 -17.81
C GLN A 279 2.94 50.54 -17.12
N LEU A 280 3.85 49.73 -17.66
CA LEU A 280 5.26 49.74 -17.33
C LEU A 280 5.80 51.15 -17.62
N LYS A 281 5.88 51.97 -16.56
CA LYS A 281 6.60 53.23 -16.61
C LYS A 281 8.09 52.87 -16.66
N THR A 282 8.64 52.82 -17.86
CA THR A 282 10.08 52.69 -18.08
C THR A 282 10.76 53.94 -17.52
N CYS A 283 11.38 53.81 -16.34
CA CYS A 283 12.33 54.81 -15.87
C CYS A 283 13.61 54.67 -16.69
N ASN A 284 13.87 55.65 -17.55
CA ASN A 284 15.20 55.85 -18.13
C ASN A 284 16.18 56.08 -16.97
N VAL A 285 17.17 55.21 -16.87
CA VAL A 285 18.32 55.39 -15.97
C VAL A 285 19.20 56.47 -16.59
N ILE A 286 19.11 57.68 -16.03
CA ILE A 286 20.17 58.69 -16.17
C ILE A 286 21.17 58.41 -15.04
N GLU A 287 22.42 58.16 -15.44
CA GLU A 287 23.57 58.06 -14.54
C GLU A 287 23.71 59.35 -13.74
N GLU A 288 23.74 59.28 -12.40
CA GLU A 288 24.53 60.22 -11.64
C GLU A 288 24.95 59.66 -10.27
N ARG A 289 26.17 60.05 -9.92
CA ARG A 289 27.01 59.55 -8.83
C ARG A 289 26.48 59.91 -7.44
N ASP A 290 27.04 59.18 -6.48
CA ASP A 290 27.21 59.49 -5.05
C ASP A 290 26.31 58.77 -4.05
N ASN A 291 26.99 58.31 -3.00
CA ASN A 291 26.69 57.32 -1.98
C ASN A 291 25.76 57.89 -0.86
N PRO A 292 25.46 57.16 0.23
CA PRO A 292 24.35 56.22 0.45
C PRO A 292 23.38 56.66 1.58
N THR A 293 22.10 56.24 1.55
CA THR A 293 21.34 55.74 2.73
C THR A 293 19.89 55.46 2.31
N TYR A 294 19.51 54.19 2.17
CA TYR A 294 18.10 53.81 2.09
C TYR A 294 17.62 53.44 3.48
N THR A 295 16.88 54.34 4.14
CA THR A 295 16.05 53.96 5.29
C THR A 295 14.67 53.58 4.77
N PHE A 296 14.26 52.34 5.00
CA PHE A 296 12.92 51.86 4.70
C PHE A 296 11.93 52.40 5.74
N GLY A 297 11.14 53.40 5.37
CA GLY A 297 10.03 53.89 6.17
C GLY A 297 8.74 53.14 5.84
N VAL A 298 8.30 52.23 6.71
CA VAL A 298 6.98 51.62 6.61
C VAL A 298 5.95 52.64 7.11
N LYS A 299 5.10 53.16 6.23
CA LYS A 299 3.93 53.95 6.65
C LYS A 299 2.83 53.00 7.14
N PRO A 300 2.34 53.15 8.39
CA PRO A 300 1.20 52.36 8.85
C PRO A 300 -0.05 52.74 8.07
N ARG A 301 -0.79 51.70 7.64
CA ARG A 301 -2.06 51.80 6.93
C ARG A 301 -3.11 52.34 7.91
N HIS A 302 -3.75 53.46 7.58
CA HIS A 302 -4.87 53.98 8.37
C HIS A 302 -5.98 52.93 8.45
N LEU A 303 -6.34 52.50 9.67
CA LEU A 303 -7.59 51.80 9.91
C LEU A 303 -8.76 52.77 9.74
N PRO A 304 -9.85 52.38 9.06
CA PRO A 304 -11.07 53.17 9.03
C PRO A 304 -11.68 53.27 10.44
N PRO A 305 -12.37 54.38 10.76
CA PRO A 305 -12.91 54.62 12.09
C PRO A 305 -13.99 53.59 12.46
N PRO A 306 -14.15 53.28 13.76
CA PRO A 306 -15.17 52.35 14.23
C PRO A 306 -16.57 52.94 14.01
N LEU A 307 -17.49 52.11 13.54
CA LEU A 307 -18.92 52.43 13.47
C LEU A 307 -19.44 52.70 14.89
N MET A 308 -20.00 53.90 15.12
CA MET A 308 -20.67 54.23 16.39
C MET A 308 -22.13 53.77 16.37
N LYS A 309 -22.42 52.92 17.38
CA LYS A 309 -23.70 52.43 17.94
C LYS A 309 -24.57 51.53 17.06
#